data_AF-A0A8X6RSN7-F1
#
_entry.id   AF-A0A8X6RSN7-F1
#
_cell.length_a   1.000
_cell.length_b   1.000
_cell.length_c   1.000
_cell.angle_alpha   90.00
_cell.angle_beta   90.00
_cell.angle_gamma   90.00
#
_symmetry.space_group_name_H-M   'P 1'
#
loop_
_entity.id
_entity.type
_entity.pdbx_description
1 polymer ?
#
loop_
_entity_poly.entity_id
_entity_poly.type
_entity_poly.pdbx_seq_one_letter_code
_entity_poly.pdbx_strand_id
1 'polypeptide(L)'
;MNRLTPEQRFQIVQFYFENNGRDFHKRILFSDEAHFWLNGYVNKQNCCIWSEANPQVYEETPLHPEKLTVWCALWAGGIIGPYFFKNDEGHNVTVNGDRYRAMIIPELNNHDVQELWFQQDGATCHTARATIDLLKDTFGDRLISRFGPVNWPPRSCD
;
A
#
# COMPACT_ATOMS: atom_id res chain seq x y z
N MET A 1 21.26 2.83 -10.19
CA MET A 1 19.84 2.42 -10.17
C MET A 1 19.83 0.90 -10.30
N ASN A 2 19.77 0.16 -9.19
CA ASN A 2 19.86 -1.30 -9.25
C ASN A 2 18.63 -1.86 -9.96
N ARG A 3 18.87 -2.68 -10.99
CA ARG A 3 17.86 -3.51 -11.65
C ARG A 3 17.11 -4.30 -10.58
N LEU A 4 15.79 -4.38 -10.74
CA LEU A 4 14.94 -5.37 -10.07
C LEU A 4 15.64 -6.73 -10.19
N THR A 5 15.87 -7.43 -9.09
CA THR A 5 16.35 -8.81 -9.15
C THR A 5 15.11 -9.71 -9.20
N PRO A 6 14.83 -10.42 -10.31
CA PRO A 6 13.84 -11.50 -10.34
C PRO A 6 13.94 -12.43 -9.11
N GLU A 7 15.13 -12.54 -8.56
CA GLU A 7 15.45 -13.24 -7.31
C GLU A 7 14.64 -12.72 -6.11
N GLN A 8 14.47 -11.40 -5.94
CA GLN A 8 13.67 -10.84 -4.85
C GLN A 8 12.17 -11.15 -4.99
N ARG A 9 11.67 -11.13 -6.24
CA ARG A 9 10.28 -11.53 -6.52
C ARG A 9 10.09 -13.03 -6.34
N PHE A 10 11.09 -13.83 -6.69
CA PHE A 10 11.05 -15.28 -6.49
C PHE A 10 11.04 -15.66 -5.01
N GLN A 11 11.81 -14.95 -4.17
CA GLN A 11 11.85 -15.20 -2.73
C GLN A 11 10.48 -15.06 -2.06
N ILE A 12 9.73 -14.01 -2.39
CA ILE A 12 8.40 -13.84 -1.82
C ILE A 12 7.46 -14.93 -2.31
N VAL A 13 7.50 -15.28 -3.61
CA VAL A 13 6.69 -16.37 -4.16
C VAL A 13 6.98 -17.69 -3.45
N GLN A 14 8.26 -18.03 -3.27
CA GLN A 14 8.67 -19.24 -2.54
C GLN A 14 8.17 -19.24 -1.10
N PHE A 15 8.29 -18.11 -0.39
CA PHE A 15 7.76 -17.96 0.96
C PHE A 15 6.24 -18.25 1.02
N TYR A 16 5.46 -17.72 0.08
CA TYR A 16 4.01 -18.01 0.02
C TYR A 16 3.74 -19.50 -0.26
N PHE A 17 4.47 -20.13 -1.18
CA PHE A 17 4.31 -21.56 -1.49
C PHE A 17 4.63 -22.45 -0.30
N GLU A 18 5.72 -22.18 0.42
CA GLU A 18 6.12 -22.95 1.60
C GLU A 18 5.11 -22.84 2.75
N ASN A 19 4.41 -21.71 2.86
CA ASN A 19 3.40 -21.47 3.89
C ASN A 19 1.97 -21.85 3.46
N ASN A 20 1.74 -22.25 2.21
CA ASN A 20 0.40 -22.41 1.63
C ASN A 20 -0.46 -23.49 2.34
N GLY A 21 0.14 -24.46 3.02
CA GLY A 21 -0.55 -25.58 3.68
C GLY A 21 -1.49 -25.21 4.85
N ARG A 22 -1.59 -23.93 5.25
CA ARG A 22 -2.41 -23.46 6.38
C ARG A 22 -3.46 -22.41 6.03
N ASP A 23 -3.96 -22.38 4.79
CA ASP A 23 -4.80 -21.26 4.30
C ASP A 23 -4.10 -19.90 4.52
N PHE A 24 -2.78 -19.88 4.32
CA PHE A 24 -1.94 -18.73 4.66
C PHE A 24 -2.41 -17.44 4.00
N HIS A 25 -2.84 -17.51 2.74
CA HIS A 25 -3.42 -16.38 2.01
C HIS A 25 -4.63 -15.73 2.72
N LYS A 26 -5.40 -16.49 3.53
CA LYS A 26 -6.52 -15.95 4.32
C LYS A 26 -6.07 -15.20 5.57
N ARG A 27 -4.82 -15.43 5.98
CA ARG A 27 -4.21 -14.86 7.18
C ARG A 27 -3.35 -13.63 6.88
N ILE A 28 -3.40 -13.09 5.67
CA ILE A 28 -2.64 -11.91 5.27
C ILE A 28 -3.59 -10.72 5.18
N LEU A 29 -3.22 -9.66 5.88
CA LEU A 29 -3.82 -8.34 5.80
C LEU A 29 -3.03 -7.50 4.81
N PHE A 30 -3.57 -7.35 3.60
CA PHE A 30 -3.01 -6.49 2.57
C PHE A 30 -3.46 -5.05 2.84
N SER A 31 -2.54 -4.10 2.74
CA SER A 31 -2.84 -2.68 2.91
C SER A 31 -2.21 -1.85 1.82
N ASP A 32 -2.87 -0.76 1.43
CA ASP A 32 -2.36 0.17 0.42
C ASP A 32 -3.02 1.55 0.54
N GLU A 33 -2.39 2.55 -0.07
CA GLU A 33 -2.96 3.87 -0.27
C GLU A 33 -3.33 4.14 -1.73
N ALA A 34 -4.54 4.64 -1.93
CA ALA A 34 -5.01 5.11 -3.23
C ALA A 34 -5.23 6.62 -3.23
N HIS A 35 -4.87 7.27 -4.33
CA HIS A 35 -5.20 8.67 -4.60
C HIS A 35 -6.44 8.77 -5.49
N PHE A 36 -7.47 9.47 -5.01
CA PHE A 36 -8.66 9.83 -5.76
C PHE A 36 -8.62 11.31 -6.09
N TRP A 37 -8.66 11.64 -7.37
CA TRP A 37 -8.59 13.03 -7.84
C TRP A 37 -10.00 13.58 -8.03
N LEU A 38 -10.29 14.74 -7.43
CA LEU A 38 -11.64 15.30 -7.41
C LEU A 38 -12.04 15.97 -8.73
N ASN A 39 -11.09 16.16 -9.64
CA ASN A 39 -11.30 16.70 -10.98
C ASN A 39 -11.58 15.61 -12.03
N GLY A 40 -11.76 14.35 -11.63
CA GLY A 40 -11.96 13.24 -12.57
C GLY A 40 -10.68 12.78 -13.28
N TYR A 41 -9.49 13.18 -12.81
CA TYR A 41 -8.24 12.69 -13.38
C TYR A 41 -8.17 11.16 -13.32
N VAL A 42 -8.00 10.54 -14.48
CA VAL A 42 -7.83 9.10 -14.65
C VAL A 42 -6.33 8.82 -14.84
N ASN A 43 -5.81 7.81 -14.13
CA ASN A 43 -4.43 7.38 -14.30
C ASN A 43 -4.17 7.00 -15.78
N LYS A 44 -3.17 7.63 -16.40
CA LYS A 44 -2.78 7.39 -17.80
C LYS A 44 -2.45 5.94 -18.11
N GLN A 45 -2.04 5.14 -17.13
CA GLN A 45 -1.82 3.70 -17.30
C GLN A 45 -3.12 2.91 -17.52
N ASN A 46 -4.25 3.42 -17.02
CA ASN A 46 -5.58 2.82 -17.18
C ASN A 46 -6.40 3.46 -18.31
N CYS A 47 -6.00 4.63 -18.81
CA CYS A 47 -6.66 5.35 -19.91
C CYS A 47 -5.79 5.33 -21.17
N CYS A 48 -5.67 4.15 -21.79
CA CYS A 48 -4.94 3.98 -23.04
C CYS A 48 -5.85 4.28 -24.24
N ILE A 49 -5.44 5.22 -25.09
CA ILE A 49 -6.09 5.49 -26.37
C ILE A 49 -5.36 4.70 -27.45
N TRP A 50 -6.07 3.77 -28.08
CA TRP A 50 -5.56 3.01 -29.21
C TRP A 50 -5.92 3.71 -30.52
N SER A 51 -4.92 3.94 -31.38
CA SER A 51 -5.08 4.54 -32.71
C SER A 51 -4.00 3.99 -33.65
N GLU A 52 -4.31 3.86 -34.95
CA GLU A 52 -3.37 3.38 -35.97
C GLU A 52 -2.20 4.35 -36.21
N ALA A 53 -2.39 5.63 -35.89
CA ALA A 53 -1.36 6.67 -35.89
C ALA A 53 -1.46 7.54 -34.63
N ASN A 54 -0.36 8.19 -34.22
CA ASN A 54 -0.36 9.08 -33.06
C ASN A 54 -1.42 10.19 -33.23
N PRO A 55 -2.46 10.25 -32.38
CA PRO A 55 -3.59 11.14 -32.58
C PRO A 55 -3.28 12.62 -32.30
N GLN A 56 -2.09 12.97 -31.78
CA GLN A 56 -1.68 14.35 -31.46
C GLN A 56 -2.69 15.09 -30.57
N VAL A 57 -3.39 14.36 -29.71
CA VAL A 57 -4.37 14.92 -28.76
C VAL A 57 -3.64 15.35 -27.50
N TYR A 58 -3.90 16.59 -27.06
CA TYR A 58 -3.40 17.14 -25.81
C TYR A 58 -4.60 17.43 -24.90
N GLU A 59 -4.48 17.05 -23.64
CA GLU A 59 -5.43 17.38 -22.60
C GLU A 59 -4.74 18.33 -21.61
N GLU A 60 -5.28 19.53 -21.44
CA GLU A 60 -4.82 20.46 -20.42
C GLU A 60 -5.35 20.03 -19.05
N THR A 61 -4.46 19.73 -18.12
CA THR A 61 -4.81 19.38 -16.75
C THR A 61 -4.33 20.45 -15.76
N PRO A 62 -5.08 20.77 -14.72
CA PRO A 62 -4.61 21.65 -13.64
C PRO A 62 -3.28 21.17 -13.06
N LEU A 63 -2.37 22.08 -12.74
CA LEU A 63 -1.04 21.76 -12.20
C LEU A 63 -1.11 21.14 -10.78
N HIS A 64 -2.14 21.50 -10.00
CA HIS A 64 -2.36 21.02 -8.64
C HIS A 64 -3.84 20.66 -8.43
N PRO A 65 -4.34 19.59 -9.06
CA PRO A 65 -5.70 19.15 -8.80
C PRO A 65 -5.81 18.64 -7.37
N GLU A 66 -6.94 18.94 -6.72
CA GLU A 66 -7.22 18.41 -5.40
C GLU A 66 -7.31 16.88 -5.46
N LYS A 67 -6.64 16.24 -4.51
CA LYS A 67 -6.65 14.78 -4.35
C LYS A 67 -6.98 14.40 -2.92
N LEU A 68 -7.65 13.27 -2.79
CA LEU A 68 -7.95 12.58 -1.56
C LEU A 68 -7.08 11.33 -1.49
N THR A 69 -6.29 11.19 -0.43
CA THR A 69 -5.56 9.94 -0.17
C THR A 69 -6.37 9.11 0.80
N VAL A 70 -6.59 7.85 0.45
CA VAL A 70 -7.33 6.90 1.27
C VAL A 70 -6.43 5.71 1.54
N TRP A 71 -6.35 5.29 2.79
CA TRP A 71 -5.76 4.01 3.17
C TRP A 71 -6.87 3.01 3.42
N CYS A 72 -6.69 1.78 2.96
CA CYS A 72 -7.55 0.64 3.26
C CYS A 72 -6.69 -0.59 3.50
N ALA A 73 -7.23 -1.54 4.27
CA ALA A 73 -6.66 -2.88 4.35
C ALA A 73 -7.75 -3.95 4.17
N LEU A 74 -7.37 -5.12 3.67
CA LEU A 74 -8.28 -6.22 3.39
C LEU A 74 -7.64 -7.57 3.73
N TRP A 75 -8.47 -8.51 4.15
CA TRP A 75 -8.11 -9.92 4.34
C TRP A 75 -9.31 -10.82 3.99
N ALA A 76 -9.24 -12.12 4.28
CA ALA A 76 -10.35 -13.05 4.01
C ALA A 76 -11.64 -12.81 4.83
N GLY A 77 -11.55 -12.33 6.06
CA GLY A 77 -12.70 -11.97 6.91
C GLY A 77 -13.28 -10.55 6.77
N GLY A 78 -12.85 -9.69 5.84
CA GLY A 78 -13.34 -8.30 5.76
C GLY A 78 -12.33 -7.23 5.32
N ILE A 79 -12.74 -5.98 5.51
CA ILE A 79 -12.04 -4.74 5.12
C ILE A 79 -11.89 -3.85 6.36
N ILE A 80 -10.73 -3.19 6.50
CA ILE A 80 -10.42 -2.14 7.48
C ILE A 80 -10.28 -0.81 6.74
N GLY A 81 -10.79 0.25 7.34
CA GLY A 81 -10.95 1.56 6.71
C GLY A 81 -12.30 1.67 5.97
N PRO A 82 -12.44 2.58 5.00
CA PRO A 82 -11.42 3.52 4.49
C PRO A 82 -11.01 4.59 5.51
N TYR A 83 -9.70 4.82 5.63
CA TYR A 83 -9.16 5.96 6.38
C TYR A 83 -8.85 7.13 5.45
N PHE A 84 -9.44 8.28 5.72
CA PHE A 84 -9.25 9.50 4.94
C PHE A 84 -8.22 10.41 5.61
N PHE A 85 -7.12 10.70 4.93
CA PHE A 85 -6.12 11.62 5.46
C PHE A 85 -6.59 13.08 5.34
N LYS A 86 -7.10 13.62 6.45
CA LYS A 86 -7.55 15.01 6.59
C LYS A 86 -6.91 15.70 7.80
N ASN A 87 -6.83 17.03 7.79
CA ASN A 87 -6.47 17.82 8.97
C ASN A 87 -7.72 18.13 9.83
N ASP A 88 -7.53 18.84 10.95
CA ASP A 88 -8.61 19.20 11.89
C ASP A 88 -9.71 20.08 11.25
N GLU A 89 -9.38 20.79 10.17
CA GLU A 89 -10.33 21.60 9.39
C GLU A 89 -11.05 20.79 8.30
N GLY A 90 -10.73 19.50 8.15
CA GLY A 90 -11.32 18.61 7.15
C GLY A 90 -10.67 18.67 5.76
N HIS A 91 -9.59 19.43 5.59
CA HIS A 91 -8.84 19.53 4.34
C HIS A 91 -7.98 18.29 4.08
N ASN A 92 -7.91 17.85 2.82
CA ASN A 92 -7.10 16.70 2.41
C ASN A 92 -5.61 16.97 2.64
N VAL A 93 -4.88 15.99 3.18
CA VAL A 93 -3.45 16.13 3.46
C VAL A 93 -2.63 15.01 2.84
N THR A 94 -1.37 15.33 2.52
CA THR A 94 -0.39 14.35 2.05
C THR A 94 -0.01 13.38 3.17
N VAL A 95 0.07 12.10 2.86
CA VAL A 95 0.57 11.09 3.78
C VAL A 95 2.07 11.29 3.98
N ASN A 96 2.49 11.38 5.24
CA ASN A 96 3.89 11.34 5.64
C ASN A 96 4.06 10.27 6.73
N GLY A 97 5.31 10.01 7.14
CA GLY A 97 5.58 8.98 8.14
C GLY A 97 4.84 9.21 9.47
N ASP A 98 4.73 10.46 9.92
CA ASP A 98 4.08 10.78 11.19
C ASP A 98 2.57 10.52 11.14
N ARG A 99 1.90 11.00 10.08
CA ARG A 99 0.47 10.77 9.85
C ARG A 99 0.15 9.30 9.64
N TYR A 100 1.02 8.58 8.92
CA TYR A 100 0.87 7.13 8.74
C TYR A 100 0.95 6.40 10.08
N ARG A 101 1.97 6.67 10.89
CA ARG A 101 2.13 6.03 12.21
C ARG A 101 1.03 6.41 13.20
N ALA A 102 0.54 7.64 13.14
CA ALA A 102 -0.59 8.10 13.96
C ALA A 102 -1.90 7.40 13.61
N MET A 103 -2.06 6.95 12.36
CA MET A 103 -3.25 6.26 11.87
C MET A 103 -3.17 4.74 12.07
N ILE A 104 -2.04 4.12 11.69
CA ILE A 104 -2.00 2.68 11.42
C ILE A 104 -2.36 1.82 12.63
N ILE A 105 -1.80 2.11 13.81
CA ILE A 105 -2.04 1.29 15.00
C ILE A 105 -3.47 1.50 15.54
N PRO A 106 -3.99 2.73 15.68
CA PRO A 106 -5.39 2.93 16.05
C PRO A 106 -6.38 2.24 15.12
N GLU A 107 -6.19 2.34 13.80
CA GLU A 107 -7.09 1.69 12.83
C GLU A 107 -7.05 0.16 12.96
N LEU A 108 -5.88 -0.42 13.19
CA LEU A 108 -5.74 -1.87 13.35
C LEU A 108 -6.25 -2.40 14.70
N ASN A 109 -6.09 -1.64 15.78
CA ASN A 109 -6.48 -2.05 17.14
C ASN A 109 -7.99 -2.24 17.31
N ASN A 110 -8.81 -1.65 16.43
CA ASN A 110 -10.26 -1.83 16.43
C ASN A 110 -10.71 -3.19 15.88
N HIS A 111 -9.77 -4.01 15.41
CA HIS A 111 -10.04 -5.29 14.78
C HIS A 111 -9.14 -6.39 15.35
N ASP A 112 -9.61 -7.64 15.25
CA ASP A 112 -8.86 -8.82 15.71
C ASP A 112 -7.84 -9.27 14.64
N VAL A 113 -6.73 -8.54 14.56
CA VAL A 113 -5.75 -8.64 13.46
C VAL A 113 -4.39 -9.17 13.90
N GLN A 114 -4.18 -9.28 15.21
CA GLN A 114 -2.84 -9.44 15.80
C GLN A 114 -2.19 -10.76 15.37
N GLU A 115 -2.99 -11.80 15.12
CA GLU A 115 -2.54 -13.11 14.65
C GLU A 115 -2.35 -13.20 13.12
N LEU A 116 -2.64 -12.11 12.40
CA LEU A 116 -2.49 -12.03 10.95
C LEU A 116 -1.09 -11.57 10.56
N TRP A 117 -0.78 -11.78 9.29
CA TRP A 117 0.41 -11.26 8.63
C TRP A 117 0.11 -9.91 8.03
N PHE A 118 0.80 -8.87 8.45
CA PHE A 118 0.62 -7.54 7.90
C PHE A 118 1.49 -7.36 6.66
N GLN A 119 0.88 -6.94 5.55
CA GLN A 119 1.59 -6.62 4.32
C GLN A 119 1.42 -5.14 3.95
N GLN A 120 2.54 -4.50 3.61
CA GLN A 120 2.60 -3.14 3.06
C GLN A 120 3.70 -3.05 2.00
N ASP A 121 3.58 -2.06 1.11
CA ASP A 121 4.52 -1.86 0.01
C ASP A 121 5.86 -1.22 0.44
N GLY A 122 6.67 -0.82 -0.54
CA GLY A 122 7.96 -0.20 -0.32
C GLY A 122 7.98 1.32 -0.14
N ALA A 123 6.85 1.99 0.12
CA ALA A 123 6.77 3.44 0.25
C ALA A 123 7.67 3.97 1.40
N THR A 124 8.09 5.23 1.30
CA THR A 124 9.04 5.82 2.25
C THR A 124 8.46 5.92 3.66
N CYS A 125 7.16 6.18 3.82
CA CYS A 125 6.49 6.18 5.12
C CYS A 125 6.43 4.79 5.76
N HIS A 126 6.31 3.73 4.96
CA HIS A 126 6.23 2.33 5.40
C HIS A 126 7.58 1.79 5.85
N THR A 127 8.63 2.19 5.13
CA THR A 127 9.99 1.66 5.30
C THR A 127 10.85 2.46 6.27
N ALA A 128 10.35 3.59 6.76
CA ALA A 128 11.02 4.36 7.81
C ALA A 128 11.22 3.48 9.05
N ARG A 129 12.40 3.56 9.67
CA ARG A 129 12.77 2.72 10.84
C ARG A 129 11.72 2.79 11.95
N ALA A 130 11.27 3.99 12.30
CA ALA A 130 10.22 4.18 13.31
C ALA A 130 8.91 3.48 12.96
N THR A 131 8.57 3.37 11.66
CA THR A 131 7.36 2.67 11.21
C THR A 131 7.55 1.16 11.26
N ILE A 132 8.71 0.66 10.83
CA ILE A 132 9.04 -0.78 10.90
C ILE A 132 9.09 -1.25 12.35
N ASP A 133 9.73 -0.50 13.24
CA ASP A 133 9.81 -0.84 14.67
C ASP A 133 8.40 -0.87 15.29
N LEU A 134 7.57 0.14 15.00
CA LEU A 134 6.17 0.18 15.45
C LEU A 134 5.34 -1.04 14.99
N LEU A 135 5.49 -1.43 13.72
CA LEU A 135 4.78 -2.59 13.17
C LEU A 135 5.33 -3.92 13.71
N LYS A 136 6.63 -4.02 13.99
CA LYS A 136 7.23 -5.19 14.64
C LYS A 136 6.76 -5.34 16.08
N ASP A 137 6.55 -4.25 16.81
CA ASP A 137 5.98 -4.31 18.16
C ASP A 137 4.56 -4.89 18.16
N THR A 138 3.83 -4.72 17.05
CA THR A 138 2.44 -5.18 16.90
C THR A 138 2.34 -6.60 16.29
N PHE A 139 3.11 -6.87 15.23
CA PHE A 139 3.00 -8.10 14.42
C PHE A 139 4.18 -9.07 14.61
N GLY A 140 5.26 -8.66 15.28
CA GLY A 140 6.48 -9.45 15.44
C GLY A 140 7.08 -9.86 14.10
N ASP A 141 7.33 -11.17 13.94
CA ASP A 141 7.85 -11.75 12.71
C ASP A 141 6.81 -11.85 11.58
N ARG A 142 5.52 -11.55 11.86
CA ARG A 142 4.42 -11.60 10.89
C ARG A 142 4.30 -10.33 10.05
N LEU A 143 5.42 -9.75 9.65
CA LEU A 143 5.47 -8.50 8.87
C LEU A 143 6.12 -8.74 7.49
N ILE A 144 5.34 -8.49 6.44
CA ILE A 144 5.75 -8.52 5.05
C ILE A 144 5.90 -7.08 4.56
N SER A 145 7.12 -6.57 4.57
CA SER A 145 7.42 -5.18 4.22
C SER A 145 8.82 -5.09 3.68
N ARG A 146 9.11 -4.04 2.90
CA ARG A 146 10.51 -3.72 2.62
C ARG A 146 11.22 -3.38 3.94
N PHE A 147 12.34 -4.06 4.21
CA PHE A 147 13.07 -4.07 5.50
C PHE A 147 12.35 -4.73 6.70
N GLY A 148 11.24 -5.43 6.46
CA GLY A 148 10.59 -6.29 7.45
C GLY A 148 11.27 -7.67 7.58
N PRO A 149 10.78 -8.52 8.50
CA PRO A 149 11.17 -9.94 8.61
C PRO A 149 11.05 -10.70 7.29
N VAL A 150 9.95 -10.47 6.55
CA VAL A 150 9.76 -10.97 5.18
C VAL A 150 9.82 -9.79 4.23
N ASN A 151 10.79 -9.82 3.30
CA ASN A 151 11.02 -8.69 2.41
C ASN A 151 9.97 -8.64 1.29
N TRP A 152 9.25 -7.52 1.20
CA TRP A 152 8.41 -7.22 0.03
C TRP A 152 9.25 -6.62 -1.11
N PRO A 153 9.23 -7.20 -2.31
CA PRO A 153 10.03 -6.72 -3.44
C PRO A 153 9.50 -5.37 -3.98
N PRO A 154 10.39 -4.45 -4.40
CA PRO A 154 9.98 -3.22 -5.04
C PRO A 154 9.25 -3.49 -6.37
N ARG A 155 8.27 -2.64 -6.73
CA ARG A 155 7.52 -2.71 -8.00
C ARG A 155 6.84 -4.07 -8.25
N SER A 156 6.18 -4.59 -7.22
CA SER A 156 5.41 -5.84 -7.31
C SER A 156 3.98 -5.54 -6.85
N CYS A 157 3.25 -4.80 -7.69
CA CYS A 157 1.83 -4.49 -7.50
C CYS A 157 0.93 -5.50 -8.24
N ASP A 158 1.53 -6.40 -9.00
CA ASP A 158 0.90 -7.45 -9.82
C ASP A 158 0.76 -8.78 -9.07
#